data_AF-A0A9D4BDU7-F1
#
_entry.id   AF-A0A9D4BDU7-F1
#
_cell.length_a   1.000
_cell.length_b   1.000
_cell.length_c   1.000
_cell.angle_alpha   90.00
_cell.angle_beta   90.00
_cell.angle_gamma   90.00
#
_symmetry.space_group_name_H-M   'P 1'
#
loop_
_entity.id
_entity.type
_entity.pdbx_description
1 polymer ?
#
loop_
_entity_poly.entity_id
_entity_poly.type
_entity_poly.pdbx_seq_one_letter_code
_entity_poly.pdbx_strand_id
1 'polypeptide(L)'
;MHDVDIVLIQDEITRLLELTGPLTVGAAVDYRDGYVGCMRGLRVNGVLMDMRGQVNRGVVTYGVHEGCIGKCASNPCFNQATCKEGYDRYTCDCAYTPFRGYMCFREVGVNMQPNYKIKYTFDELQGLSSSDFQYIRLGFITKKKQGILIQLRNEANTEYISMEINNNGGVKFFLSVGFEPWELNTEVNNIDLTNGQAHEVIMRRLNNGRRVHLQVDNYQPVTKDLGESISDTILDNPKYLFIGNNDTSNTAKGFEGCIYRMQIDNLYPLKRAFQDPIPDFIEPEPRDKIREDMCGFEEITREADPPEAKPYGPTYVNITLPPPPADRTQENQIIIGVTVAGAFLIFLIILLLFFIYFRQKGDYETREAKGQQNADNPDAAIVINQTGVTELSKRQEWFM
;
A
#
# COMPACT_ATOMS: atom_id res chain seq x y z
N MET A 1 -3.58 59.98 7.74
CA MET A 1 -3.44 60.02 6.27
C MET A 1 -1.95 59.97 5.98
N HIS A 2 -1.39 58.77 5.82
CA HIS A 2 -0.06 58.55 5.26
C HIS A 2 -0.03 57.14 4.64
N ASP A 3 0.41 57.11 3.40
CA ASP A 3 0.30 56.03 2.43
C ASP A 3 1.25 54.85 2.69
N VAL A 4 0.90 53.70 2.13
CA VAL A 4 1.64 52.44 2.21
C VAL A 4 2.23 52.13 0.84
N ASP A 5 3.56 52.09 0.76
CA ASP A 5 4.32 51.74 -0.44
C ASP A 5 5.02 50.38 -0.25
N ILE A 6 4.74 49.40 -1.12
CA ILE A 6 5.48 48.13 -1.20
C ILE A 6 6.37 48.18 -2.45
N VAL A 7 7.69 48.08 -2.23
CA VAL A 7 8.72 48.12 -3.27
C VAL A 7 9.23 46.70 -3.56
N LEU A 8 9.07 46.23 -4.79
CA LEU A 8 9.77 45.07 -5.35
C LEU A 8 10.81 45.59 -6.34
N ILE A 9 12.10 45.30 -6.10
CA ILE A 9 13.21 45.77 -6.93
C ILE A 9 13.64 44.66 -7.88
N GLN A 10 13.37 44.85 -9.18
CA GLN A 10 14.34 44.57 -10.23
C GLN A 10 13.97 45.38 -11.49
N ASP A 11 14.90 46.24 -11.93
CA ASP A 11 14.84 47.17 -13.08
C ASP A 11 13.72 48.25 -13.08
N GLU A 12 14.10 49.44 -12.60
CA GLU A 12 13.62 50.82 -12.87
C GLU A 12 12.18 51.11 -13.35
N ILE A 13 11.18 50.31 -12.99
CA ILE A 13 9.80 50.78 -12.85
C ILE A 13 9.20 50.11 -11.60
N THR A 14 9.41 50.72 -10.43
CA THR A 14 8.63 50.42 -9.23
C THR A 14 7.20 50.93 -9.43
N ARG A 15 6.35 50.10 -10.04
CA ARG A 15 4.90 50.33 -10.00
C ARG A 15 4.41 50.03 -8.60
N LEU A 16 3.96 51.07 -7.92
CA LEU A 16 3.26 50.96 -6.66
C LEU A 16 1.97 50.16 -6.84
N LEU A 17 1.85 49.09 -6.05
CA LEU A 17 0.65 48.29 -5.99
C LEU A 17 -0.23 48.84 -4.87
N GLU A 18 -1.16 49.73 -5.22
CA GLU A 18 -2.18 50.19 -4.28
C GLU A 18 -3.18 49.06 -3.97
N LEU A 19 -3.04 48.47 -2.79
CA LEU A 19 -3.97 47.46 -2.30
C LEU A 19 -5.13 48.14 -1.58
N THR A 20 -6.34 48.02 -2.13
CA THR A 20 -7.57 48.60 -1.56
C THR A 20 -8.35 47.62 -0.67
N GLY A 21 -7.99 46.33 -0.69
CA GLY A 21 -8.65 45.26 0.06
C GLY A 21 -7.95 44.90 1.37
N PRO A 22 -8.63 44.17 2.29
CA PRO A 22 -8.01 43.67 3.51
C PRO A 22 -6.92 42.65 3.20
N LEU A 23 -5.78 42.76 3.91
CA LEU A 23 -4.71 41.75 3.84
C LEU A 23 -5.20 40.45 4.47
N THR A 24 -5.33 39.41 3.64
CA THR A 24 -5.70 38.07 4.09
C THR A 24 -4.48 37.16 4.06
N VAL A 25 -4.30 36.37 5.11
CA VAL A 25 -3.15 35.48 5.29
C VAL A 25 -3.66 34.07 5.52
N GLY A 26 -3.06 33.08 4.84
CA GLY A 26 -3.51 31.69 4.90
C GLY A 26 -4.53 31.37 3.82
N ALA A 27 -5.78 31.83 3.93
CA ALA A 27 -6.82 31.52 2.95
C ALA A 27 -7.81 32.68 2.78
N ALA A 28 -8.21 32.94 1.53
CA ALA A 28 -9.40 33.76 1.25
C ALA A 28 -10.67 32.94 1.56
N VAL A 29 -11.69 33.60 2.10
CA VAL A 29 -12.88 33.00 2.77
C VAL A 29 -13.67 32.00 1.90
N ASP A 30 -13.48 32.05 0.58
CA ASP A 30 -14.26 31.34 -0.44
C ASP A 30 -13.54 30.15 -1.12
N TYR A 31 -12.24 29.93 -0.87
CA TYR A 31 -11.46 28.90 -1.58
C TYR A 31 -11.19 27.66 -0.72
N ARG A 32 -11.21 26.50 -1.39
CA ARG A 32 -10.94 25.17 -0.78
C ARG A 32 -9.46 24.87 -0.56
N ASP A 33 -8.56 25.67 -1.14
CA ASP A 33 -7.12 25.43 -1.14
C ASP A 33 -6.39 26.52 -0.34
N GLY A 34 -6.57 26.49 0.97
CA GLY A 34 -5.93 27.42 1.89
C GLY A 34 -4.51 27.03 2.31
N TYR A 35 -3.81 28.04 2.83
CA TYR A 35 -2.72 27.99 3.79
C TYR A 35 -2.85 26.92 4.87
N VAL A 36 -2.34 25.73 4.64
CA VAL A 36 -2.11 24.74 5.69
C VAL A 36 -0.60 24.73 5.96
N GLY A 37 -0.17 25.61 6.88
CA GLY A 37 1.21 25.71 7.39
C GLY A 37 1.32 26.30 8.81
N CYS A 38 2.53 26.45 9.30
CA CYS A 38 2.81 27.33 10.44
C CYS A 38 3.44 28.63 9.93
N MET A 39 2.91 29.77 10.36
CA MET A 39 3.51 31.07 10.04
C MET A 39 4.12 31.71 11.28
N ARG A 40 5.29 32.34 11.11
CA ARG A 40 5.93 33.17 12.14
C ARG A 40 6.61 34.37 11.52
N GLY A 41 6.71 35.46 12.28
CA GLY A 41 7.48 36.63 11.86
C GLY A 41 6.91 37.43 10.69
N LEU A 42 5.59 37.38 10.47
CA LEU A 42 4.93 38.16 9.42
C LEU A 42 5.21 39.67 9.61
N ARG A 43 5.82 40.29 8.62
CA ARG A 43 6.06 41.74 8.58
C ARG A 43 5.34 42.34 7.38
N VAL A 44 4.65 43.46 7.61
CA VAL A 44 3.95 44.23 6.58
C VAL A 44 4.45 45.66 6.69
N ASN A 45 5.05 46.17 5.60
CA ASN A 45 5.71 47.48 5.57
C ASN A 45 6.75 47.66 6.68
N GLY A 46 7.52 46.61 6.97
CA GLY A 46 8.53 46.61 8.04
C GLY A 46 7.96 46.45 9.46
N VAL A 47 6.65 46.52 9.65
CA VAL A 47 5.99 46.34 10.96
C VAL A 47 5.71 44.86 11.21
N LEU A 48 6.15 44.36 12.37
CA LEU A 48 5.84 43.00 12.82
C LEU A 48 4.37 42.90 13.23
N MET A 49 3.63 42.00 12.60
CA MET A 49 2.21 41.78 12.91
C MET A 49 2.03 40.86 14.11
N ASP A 50 1.19 41.26 15.07
CA ASP A 50 0.84 40.49 16.27
C ASP A 50 -0.13 39.33 15.96
N MET A 51 0.36 38.30 15.25
CA MET A 51 -0.46 37.13 14.88
C MET A 51 -0.98 36.36 16.10
N ARG A 52 -0.14 36.20 17.13
CA ARG A 52 -0.50 35.52 18.39
C ARG A 52 -1.66 36.23 19.09
N GLY A 53 -1.61 37.56 19.18
CA GLY A 53 -2.68 38.34 19.75
C GLY A 53 -3.98 38.27 18.93
N GLN A 54 -3.92 38.17 17.60
CA GLN A 54 -5.13 37.97 16.80
C GLN A 54 -5.84 36.65 17.12
N VAL A 55 -5.07 35.55 17.27
CA VAL A 55 -5.61 34.25 17.69
C VAL A 55 -6.23 34.35 19.08
N ASN A 56 -5.51 34.92 20.05
CA ASN A 56 -5.97 35.04 21.44
C ASN A 56 -7.22 35.94 21.60
N ARG A 57 -7.40 36.91 20.71
CA ARG A 57 -8.60 37.77 20.66
C ARG A 57 -9.76 37.14 19.87
N GLY A 58 -9.55 35.97 19.24
CA GLY A 58 -10.56 35.31 18.40
C GLY A 58 -10.84 36.03 17.07
N VAL A 59 -9.91 36.88 16.61
CA VAL A 59 -10.02 37.63 15.34
C VAL A 59 -9.35 36.84 14.21
N VAL A 60 -9.64 35.54 14.16
CA VAL A 60 -9.10 34.60 13.18
C VAL A 60 -10.20 33.68 12.68
N THR A 61 -9.99 33.14 11.48
CA THR A 61 -10.87 32.09 10.96
C THR A 61 -10.65 30.77 11.70
N TYR A 62 -11.61 29.87 11.55
CA TYR A 62 -11.52 28.49 12.02
C TYR A 62 -10.20 27.80 11.59
N GLY A 63 -9.66 26.92 12.44
CA GLY A 63 -8.43 26.15 12.18
C GLY A 63 -7.12 26.89 12.48
N VAL A 64 -7.19 28.10 13.07
CA VAL A 64 -6.00 28.88 13.45
C VAL A 64 -5.81 28.83 14.96
N HIS A 65 -4.71 28.23 15.41
CA HIS A 65 -4.39 28.06 16.82
C HIS A 65 -3.02 28.68 17.17
N GLU A 66 -2.83 28.97 18.45
CA GLU A 66 -1.54 29.44 18.93
C GLU A 66 -0.53 28.29 18.97
N GLY A 67 0.68 28.57 18.50
CA GLY A 67 1.78 27.62 18.52
C GLY A 67 1.97 26.89 17.20
N CYS A 68 3.14 26.26 17.08
CA CYS A 68 3.46 25.37 15.97
C CYS A 68 4.16 24.16 16.57
N ILE A 69 3.36 23.26 17.15
CA ILE A 69 3.85 22.02 17.73
C ILE A 69 3.42 20.92 16.78
N GLY A 70 4.40 20.24 16.19
CA GLY A 70 4.15 19.08 15.35
C GLY A 70 3.54 17.94 16.15
N LYS A 71 2.68 17.13 15.51
CA LYS A 71 2.01 15.99 16.16
C LYS A 71 3.01 14.91 16.61
N CYS A 72 4.19 14.82 16.01
CA CYS A 72 5.24 13.88 16.45
C CYS A 72 5.85 14.24 17.81
N ALA A 73 5.69 15.47 18.30
CA ALA A 73 6.22 15.88 19.60
C ALA A 73 5.63 15.08 20.78
N SER A 74 4.42 14.52 20.62
CA SER A 74 3.78 13.66 21.62
C SER A 74 4.24 12.20 21.56
N ASN A 75 5.20 11.86 20.69
CA ASN A 75 5.65 10.49 20.41
C ASN A 75 4.48 9.52 20.14
N PRO A 76 3.62 9.80 19.15
CA PRO A 76 2.40 9.00 18.93
C PRO A 76 2.65 7.62 18.32
N CYS A 77 3.88 7.32 17.89
CA CYS A 77 4.26 6.05 17.29
C CYS A 77 4.85 5.10 18.33
N PHE A 78 4.29 3.90 18.44
CA PHE A 78 4.72 2.89 19.39
C PHE A 78 5.91 2.07 18.87
N ASN A 79 6.47 1.25 19.76
CA ASN A 79 7.45 0.22 19.42
C ASN A 79 8.68 0.75 18.66
N GLN A 80 9.13 1.97 19.03
CA GLN A 80 10.29 2.65 18.43
C GLN A 80 10.14 2.93 16.93
N ALA A 81 8.91 2.95 16.42
CA ALA A 81 8.64 3.34 15.04
C ALA A 81 8.94 4.82 14.78
N THR A 82 9.33 5.13 13.55
CA THR A 82 9.68 6.50 13.16
C THR A 82 8.40 7.31 12.92
N CYS A 83 8.20 8.36 13.72
CA CYS A 83 7.15 9.34 13.47
C CYS A 83 7.56 10.30 12.34
N LYS A 84 6.73 10.38 11.31
CA LYS A 84 6.88 11.31 10.19
C LYS A 84 5.82 12.41 10.33
N GLU A 85 6.31 13.61 10.64
CA GLU A 85 5.48 14.80 10.75
C GLU A 85 4.96 15.18 9.36
N GLY A 86 3.64 15.32 9.27
CA GLY A 86 2.98 15.94 8.13
C GLY A 86 2.46 17.31 8.53
N TYR A 87 1.75 17.95 7.62
CA TYR A 87 1.28 19.30 7.89
C TYR A 87 0.08 19.32 8.87
N ASP A 88 -0.93 18.49 8.62
CA ASP A 88 -2.18 18.36 9.38
C ASP A 88 -2.31 16.98 10.06
N ARG A 89 -1.35 16.09 9.85
CA ARG A 89 -1.33 14.70 10.33
C ARG A 89 0.08 14.24 10.59
N TYR A 90 0.22 13.12 11.29
CA TYR A 90 1.45 12.35 11.33
C TYR A 90 1.22 10.99 10.67
N THR A 91 2.31 10.32 10.30
CA THR A 91 2.30 8.91 9.94
C THR A 91 3.39 8.18 10.72
N CYS A 92 3.11 6.94 11.12
CA CYS A 92 4.11 6.09 11.77
C CYS A 92 4.68 5.11 10.76
N ASP A 93 6.00 5.15 10.58
CA ASP A 93 6.71 4.20 9.74
C ASP A 93 7.07 2.95 10.56
N CYS A 94 6.23 1.93 10.42
CA CYS A 94 6.42 0.65 11.10
C CYS A 94 7.41 -0.27 10.37
N ALA A 95 8.02 0.12 9.24
CA ALA A 95 8.81 -0.76 8.39
C ALA A 95 9.92 -1.49 9.16
N TYR A 96 10.62 -0.76 10.03
CA TYR A 96 11.71 -1.25 10.88
C TYR A 96 11.25 -1.71 12.27
N THR A 97 10.05 -2.29 12.35
CA THR A 97 9.51 -2.89 13.57
C THR A 97 8.76 -4.18 13.22
N PRO A 98 8.61 -5.14 14.15
CA PRO A 98 7.80 -6.34 13.90
C PRO A 98 6.27 -6.06 14.00
N PHE A 99 5.85 -4.81 14.11
CA PHE A 99 4.46 -4.39 14.28
C PHE A 99 3.88 -3.76 13.00
N ARG A 100 2.57 -3.59 12.98
CA ARG A 100 1.78 -2.92 11.94
C ARG A 100 0.75 -1.97 12.57
N GLY A 101 -0.17 -1.44 11.77
CA GLY A 101 -1.23 -0.54 12.22
C GLY A 101 -0.80 0.93 12.17
N TYR A 102 -1.77 1.84 12.33
CA TYR A 102 -1.57 3.28 12.14
C TYR A 102 -0.53 3.87 13.10
N MET A 103 -0.46 3.34 14.33
CA MET A 103 0.48 3.77 15.37
C MET A 103 1.59 2.73 15.65
N CYS A 104 1.74 1.72 14.77
CA CYS A 104 2.68 0.61 14.96
C CYS A 104 2.45 -0.21 16.25
N PHE A 105 1.18 -0.33 16.66
CA PHE A 105 0.77 -1.10 17.83
C PHE A 105 0.21 -2.49 17.47
N ARG A 106 -0.31 -2.66 16.25
CA ARG A 106 -0.94 -3.91 15.81
C ARG A 106 0.09 -5.03 15.77
N GLU A 107 -0.19 -6.08 16.52
CA GLU A 107 0.65 -7.27 16.55
C GLU A 107 0.61 -8.02 15.22
N VAL A 108 1.74 -8.63 14.89
CA VAL A 108 1.87 -9.52 13.74
C VAL A 108 2.33 -10.87 14.23
N GLY A 109 1.43 -11.83 14.16
CA GLY A 109 1.64 -13.20 14.60
C GLY A 109 0.99 -14.21 13.69
N VAL A 110 1.10 -15.47 14.09
CA VAL A 110 0.60 -16.63 13.36
C VAL A 110 0.29 -17.78 14.31
N ASN A 111 -0.89 -18.38 14.16
CA ASN A 111 -1.23 -19.63 14.84
C ASN A 111 -0.66 -20.82 14.07
N MET A 112 0.06 -21.67 14.79
CA MET A 112 0.76 -22.82 14.25
C MET A 112 0.18 -24.11 14.83
N GLN A 113 0.11 -25.13 13.98
CA GLN A 113 -0.07 -26.53 14.40
C GLN A 113 1.26 -27.28 14.21
N PRO A 114 1.45 -28.45 14.85
CA PRO A 114 2.72 -29.18 14.77
C PRO A 114 3.16 -29.55 13.34
N ASN A 115 2.24 -29.63 12.38
CA ASN A 115 2.56 -29.92 10.98
C ASN A 115 2.65 -28.67 10.09
N TYR A 116 2.52 -27.47 10.66
CA TYR A 116 2.56 -26.21 9.90
C TYR A 116 3.98 -25.67 9.88
N LYS A 117 4.38 -25.11 8.74
CA LYS A 117 5.66 -24.40 8.61
C LYS A 117 5.51 -23.20 7.69
N ILE A 118 6.34 -22.20 7.91
CA ILE A 118 6.62 -21.16 6.92
C ILE A 118 8.09 -21.30 6.55
N LYS A 119 8.34 -21.60 5.27
CA LYS A 119 9.68 -21.78 4.72
C LYS A 119 10.07 -20.55 3.91
N TYR A 120 11.26 -20.04 4.16
CA TYR A 120 11.92 -19.04 3.33
C TYR A 120 13.07 -19.73 2.60
N THR A 121 13.19 -19.49 1.31
CA THR A 121 14.33 -19.94 0.50
C THR A 121 15.12 -18.72 0.07
N PHE A 122 16.24 -18.48 0.73
CA PHE A 122 17.11 -17.34 0.42
C PHE A 122 17.97 -17.62 -0.81
N ASP A 123 18.18 -16.60 -1.64
CA ASP A 123 19.19 -16.57 -2.70
C ASP A 123 20.24 -15.48 -2.37
N GLU A 124 21.15 -15.23 -3.30
CA GLU A 124 22.20 -14.20 -3.14
C GLU A 124 21.64 -12.77 -2.97
N LEU A 125 20.37 -12.52 -3.35
CA LEU A 125 19.74 -11.20 -3.32
C LEU A 125 18.84 -11.00 -2.08
N GLN A 126 18.24 -12.07 -1.57
CA GLN A 126 17.29 -12.05 -0.45
C GLN A 126 17.91 -12.46 0.89
N GLY A 127 19.10 -13.08 0.85
CA GLY A 127 19.63 -13.89 1.94
C GLY A 127 20.28 -13.15 3.09
N LEU A 128 20.25 -13.83 4.25
CA LEU A 128 21.17 -13.56 5.34
C LEU A 128 22.58 -13.93 4.85
N SER A 129 23.56 -13.05 5.04
CA SER A 129 24.95 -13.34 4.70
C SER A 129 25.58 -14.25 5.76
N SER A 130 26.66 -14.95 5.42
CA SER A 130 27.51 -15.62 6.41
C SER A 130 27.85 -14.63 7.53
N SER A 131 27.53 -14.99 8.77
CA SER A 131 27.71 -14.09 9.91
C SER A 131 27.99 -14.81 11.22
N ASP A 132 28.85 -14.21 12.02
CA ASP A 132 29.07 -14.50 13.43
C ASP A 132 28.18 -13.65 14.36
N PHE A 133 27.44 -12.70 13.79
CA PHE A 133 26.43 -11.90 14.46
C PHE A 133 25.03 -12.44 14.16
N GLN A 134 24.19 -12.50 15.17
CA GLN A 134 22.78 -12.77 15.00
C GLN A 134 22.00 -12.12 16.13
N TYR A 135 20.96 -11.38 15.79
CA TYR A 135 19.95 -10.87 16.70
C TYR A 135 18.61 -11.52 16.38
N ILE A 136 18.05 -12.30 17.30
CA ILE A 136 16.74 -12.92 17.12
C ILE A 136 15.84 -12.47 18.25
N ARG A 137 14.66 -11.97 17.88
CA ARG A 137 13.58 -11.65 18.80
C ARG A 137 12.30 -12.30 18.29
N LEU A 138 11.57 -12.98 19.15
CA LEU A 138 10.22 -13.43 18.86
C LEU A 138 9.41 -13.61 20.14
N GLY A 139 8.11 -13.51 20.01
CA GLY A 139 7.15 -13.89 21.04
C GLY A 139 6.54 -15.25 20.74
N PHE A 140 6.15 -15.97 21.79
CA PHE A 140 5.40 -17.22 21.68
C PHE A 140 4.34 -17.35 22.78
N ILE A 141 3.25 -18.06 22.45
CA ILE A 141 2.23 -18.53 23.39
C ILE A 141 2.05 -20.02 23.13
N THR A 142 2.30 -20.87 24.12
CA THR A 142 2.09 -22.31 23.99
C THR A 142 1.76 -22.98 25.33
N LYS A 143 1.14 -24.16 25.24
CA LYS A 143 0.95 -25.09 26.36
C LYS A 143 1.73 -26.41 26.17
N LYS A 144 2.57 -26.48 25.14
CA LYS A 144 3.35 -27.69 24.80
C LYS A 144 4.80 -27.51 25.21
N LYS A 145 5.37 -28.53 25.86
CA LYS A 145 6.79 -28.59 26.24
C LYS A 145 7.68 -29.14 25.14
N GLN A 146 7.41 -28.75 23.90
CA GLN A 146 8.18 -29.08 22.71
C GLN A 146 7.71 -28.19 21.56
N GLY A 147 8.60 -27.89 20.61
CA GLY A 147 8.24 -27.19 19.39
C GLY A 147 9.37 -26.33 18.84
N ILE A 148 9.61 -26.41 17.53
CA ILE A 148 10.56 -25.54 16.83
C ILE A 148 9.92 -24.17 16.65
N LEU A 149 10.49 -23.13 17.24
CA LEU A 149 10.05 -21.75 17.02
C LEU A 149 10.58 -21.27 15.67
N ILE A 150 11.90 -21.39 15.50
CA ILE A 150 12.60 -21.05 14.27
C ILE A 150 13.80 -21.97 14.03
N GLN A 151 14.17 -22.14 12.77
CA GLN A 151 15.45 -22.74 12.38
C GLN A 151 16.01 -22.04 11.16
N LEU A 152 17.23 -21.52 11.26
CA LEU A 152 18.01 -21.00 10.14
C LEU A 152 19.11 -22.01 9.82
N ARG A 153 19.23 -22.45 8.57
CA ARG A 153 20.22 -23.47 8.19
C ARG A 153 20.76 -23.31 6.78
N ASN A 154 21.93 -23.88 6.55
CA ASN A 154 22.45 -24.10 5.21
C ASN A 154 21.67 -25.21 4.47
N GLU A 155 21.93 -25.36 3.17
CA GLU A 155 21.23 -26.35 2.33
C GLU A 155 21.47 -27.80 2.79
N ALA A 156 22.70 -28.10 3.21
CA ALA A 156 23.10 -29.43 3.68
C ALA A 156 22.61 -29.77 5.10
N ASN A 157 22.03 -28.80 5.83
CA ASN A 157 21.64 -28.93 7.24
C ASN A 157 22.79 -29.38 8.17
N THR A 158 24.04 -29.04 7.82
CA THR A 158 25.23 -29.28 8.65
C THR A 158 25.48 -28.11 9.59
N GLU A 159 25.07 -26.91 9.18
CA GLU A 159 25.19 -25.69 9.94
C GLU A 159 23.83 -25.05 10.11
N TYR A 160 23.47 -24.78 11.36
CA TYR A 160 22.17 -24.24 11.70
C TYR A 160 22.15 -23.56 13.05
N ILE A 161 21.21 -22.62 13.16
CA ILE A 161 20.73 -22.05 14.41
C ILE A 161 19.28 -22.50 14.57
N SER A 162 18.92 -22.99 15.76
CA SER A 162 17.53 -23.35 16.08
C SER A 162 17.14 -22.78 17.43
N MET A 163 15.92 -22.25 17.55
CA MET A 163 15.30 -21.97 18.84
C MET A 163 14.06 -22.83 19.00
N GLU A 164 13.99 -23.56 20.12
CA GLU A 164 12.98 -24.58 20.37
C GLU A 164 12.47 -24.49 21.80
N ILE A 165 11.23 -24.92 22.03
CA ILE A 165 10.71 -25.15 23.38
C ILE A 165 11.30 -26.47 23.90
N ASN A 166 11.83 -26.47 25.12
CA ASN A 166 12.35 -27.69 25.76
C ASN A 166 11.29 -28.40 26.61
N ASN A 167 11.58 -29.66 26.96
CA ASN A 167 10.70 -30.54 27.74
C ASN A 167 10.44 -30.10 29.18
N ASN A 168 11.21 -29.14 29.70
CA ASN A 168 10.99 -28.54 31.01
C ASN A 168 10.05 -27.33 30.94
N GLY A 169 9.69 -26.87 29.74
CA GLY A 169 8.87 -25.68 29.51
C GLY A 169 9.68 -24.39 29.41
N GLY A 170 10.99 -24.48 29.18
CA GLY A 170 11.87 -23.35 28.86
C GLY A 170 12.10 -23.21 27.34
N VAL A 171 12.93 -22.23 26.96
CA VAL A 171 13.44 -22.09 25.58
C VAL A 171 14.86 -22.65 25.51
N LYS A 172 15.18 -23.33 24.43
CA LYS A 172 16.52 -23.83 24.11
C LYS A 172 17.00 -23.25 22.80
N PHE A 173 18.25 -22.82 22.80
CA PHE A 173 18.99 -22.40 21.62
C PHE A 173 20.00 -23.48 21.24
N PHE A 174 20.06 -23.79 19.94
CA PHE A 174 21.06 -24.66 19.34
C PHE A 174 21.87 -23.90 18.30
N LEU A 175 23.17 -24.20 18.25
CA LEU A 175 24.09 -23.69 17.24
C LEU A 175 25.01 -24.83 16.77
N SER A 176 25.03 -25.05 15.46
CA SER A 176 25.95 -25.95 14.78
C SER A 176 26.66 -25.16 13.67
N VAL A 177 27.99 -25.09 13.73
CA VAL A 177 28.87 -24.37 12.79
C VAL A 177 30.03 -25.28 12.37
N GLY A 178 29.69 -26.49 11.89
CA GLY A 178 30.67 -27.48 11.44
C GLY A 178 31.26 -28.41 12.52
N PHE A 179 30.77 -28.32 13.76
CA PHE A 179 31.18 -29.17 14.90
C PHE A 179 29.96 -29.75 15.62
N GLU A 180 30.18 -30.40 16.77
CA GLU A 180 29.07 -30.88 17.61
C GLU A 180 28.12 -29.74 17.99
N PRO A 181 26.79 -29.95 17.92
CA PRO A 181 25.81 -28.93 18.26
C PRO A 181 26.01 -28.43 19.68
N TRP A 182 26.15 -27.11 19.82
CA TRP A 182 26.20 -26.45 21.11
C TRP A 182 24.80 -26.02 21.52
N GLU A 183 24.46 -26.21 22.80
CA GLU A 183 23.16 -25.83 23.34
C GLU A 183 23.22 -24.90 24.55
N LEU A 184 22.20 -24.06 24.64
CA LEU A 184 21.92 -23.17 25.76
C LEU A 184 20.44 -23.22 26.11
N ASN A 185 20.12 -23.56 27.35
CA ASN A 185 18.76 -23.51 27.86
C ASN A 185 18.54 -22.23 28.67
N THR A 186 17.33 -21.72 28.66
CA THR A 186 16.91 -20.68 29.60
C THR A 186 16.83 -21.23 31.02
N GLU A 187 17.29 -20.47 31.99
CA GLU A 187 17.21 -20.78 33.43
C GLU A 187 16.36 -19.72 34.13
N VAL A 188 15.04 -19.81 33.92
CA VAL A 188 14.09 -18.82 34.47
C VAL A 188 13.57 -19.25 35.83
N ASN A 189 14.43 -19.41 36.85
CA ASN A 189 14.02 -19.74 38.23
C ASN A 189 12.97 -20.89 38.35
N ASN A 190 13.06 -21.93 37.51
CA ASN A 190 12.07 -23.02 37.40
C ASN A 190 10.64 -22.60 37.00
N ILE A 191 10.48 -21.47 36.32
CA ILE A 191 9.21 -21.03 35.74
C ILE A 191 8.96 -21.79 34.43
N ASP A 192 7.76 -22.34 34.33
CA ASP A 192 7.25 -22.96 33.10
C ASP A 192 6.70 -21.88 32.18
N LEU A 193 7.41 -21.62 31.07
CA LEU A 193 7.03 -20.66 30.03
C LEU A 193 5.96 -21.24 29.07
N THR A 194 5.56 -22.50 29.26
CA THR A 194 4.49 -23.17 28.50
C THR A 194 3.16 -23.11 29.23
N ASN A 195 2.93 -22.01 29.93
CA ASN A 195 1.74 -21.77 30.77
C ASN A 195 0.54 -21.21 29.97
N GLY A 196 0.67 -21.04 28.65
CA GLY A 196 -0.36 -20.45 27.79
C GLY A 196 -0.44 -18.92 27.86
N GLN A 197 0.54 -18.25 28.46
CA GLN A 197 0.70 -16.80 28.45
C GLN A 197 1.69 -16.36 27.37
N ALA A 198 1.70 -15.06 27.11
CA ALA A 198 2.59 -14.40 26.18
C ALA A 198 3.99 -14.24 26.79
N HIS A 199 4.99 -14.80 26.10
CA HIS A 199 6.40 -14.67 26.45
C HIS A 199 7.21 -14.16 25.26
N GLU A 200 8.22 -13.34 25.51
CA GLU A 200 9.16 -12.85 24.50
C GLU A 200 10.56 -13.39 24.76
N VAL A 201 11.21 -13.95 23.75
CA VAL A 201 12.61 -14.39 23.82
C VAL A 201 13.49 -13.54 22.90
N ILE A 202 14.64 -13.13 23.44
CA ILE A 202 15.67 -12.40 22.73
C ILE A 202 16.97 -13.21 22.83
N MET A 203 17.53 -13.56 21.68
CA MET A 203 18.83 -14.22 21.55
C MET A 203 19.78 -13.30 20.81
N ARG A 204 21.00 -13.15 21.35
CA ARG A 204 22.06 -12.35 20.74
C ARG A 204 23.36 -13.13 20.73
N ARG A 205 24.01 -13.14 19.58
CA ARG A 205 25.42 -13.54 19.46
C ARG A 205 26.29 -12.29 19.62
N LEU A 206 27.23 -12.37 20.55
CA LEU A 206 28.13 -11.30 20.98
C LEU A 206 29.57 -11.79 20.84
N ASN A 207 30.53 -10.85 20.89
CA ASN A 207 31.96 -11.15 20.84
C ASN A 207 32.32 -12.04 19.63
N ASN A 208 31.95 -11.59 18.42
CA ASN A 208 32.20 -12.31 17.16
C ASN A 208 31.68 -13.75 17.23
N GLY A 209 30.42 -13.92 17.62
CA GLY A 209 29.78 -15.22 17.70
C GLY A 209 30.20 -16.14 18.86
N ARG A 210 31.21 -15.77 19.66
CA ARG A 210 31.75 -16.60 20.75
C ARG A 210 30.94 -16.56 22.04
N ARG A 211 30.05 -15.59 22.21
CA ARG A 211 29.20 -15.44 23.39
C ARG A 211 27.75 -15.42 22.98
N VAL A 212 26.91 -16.28 23.56
CA VAL A 212 25.46 -16.26 23.33
C VAL A 212 24.77 -15.75 24.57
N HIS A 213 23.85 -14.80 24.37
CA HIS A 213 23.02 -14.19 25.38
C HIS A 213 21.55 -14.52 25.07
N LEU A 214 20.88 -15.20 25.98
CA LEU A 214 19.50 -15.64 25.84
C LEU A 214 18.66 -15.09 26.99
N GLN A 215 17.68 -14.25 26.66
CA GLN A 215 16.80 -13.60 27.63
C GLN A 215 15.35 -13.93 27.30
N VAL A 216 14.56 -14.25 28.32
CA VAL A 216 13.10 -14.33 28.21
C VAL A 216 12.48 -13.26 29.07
N ASP A 217 11.51 -12.53 28.52
CA ASP A 217 10.80 -11.42 29.14
C ASP A 217 11.80 -10.45 29.81
N ASN A 218 11.50 -10.06 31.05
CA ASN A 218 12.38 -9.23 31.89
C ASN A 218 13.18 -10.06 32.89
N TYR A 219 13.28 -11.38 32.70
CA TYR A 219 14.08 -12.24 33.57
C TYR A 219 15.58 -12.03 33.32
N GLN A 220 16.39 -12.50 34.28
CA GLN A 220 17.84 -12.43 34.14
C GLN A 220 18.29 -13.28 32.94
N PRO A 221 19.14 -12.72 32.06
CA PRO A 221 19.57 -13.42 30.87
C PRO A 221 20.61 -14.49 31.20
N VAL A 222 20.52 -15.63 30.50
CA VAL A 222 21.57 -16.65 30.53
C VAL A 222 22.60 -16.31 29.47
N THR A 223 23.86 -16.20 29.87
CA THR A 223 24.98 -15.92 28.96
C THR A 223 26.01 -17.03 29.06
N LYS A 224 26.43 -17.57 27.92
CA LYS A 224 27.43 -18.64 27.88
C LYS A 224 28.37 -18.46 26.70
N ASP A 225 29.66 -18.73 26.94
CA ASP A 225 30.70 -18.69 25.93
C ASP A 225 30.80 -20.05 25.21
N LEU A 226 30.96 -20.00 23.89
CA LEU A 226 31.41 -21.11 23.07
C LEU A 226 32.87 -21.35 23.43
N GLY A 227 33.16 -22.46 24.12
CA GLY A 227 34.48 -22.75 24.69
C GLY A 227 35.62 -22.65 23.66
N GLU A 228 36.86 -22.59 24.16
CA GLU A 228 38.05 -22.34 23.33
C GLU A 228 38.29 -23.38 22.22
N SER A 229 37.68 -24.56 22.34
CA SER A 229 37.78 -25.66 21.36
C SER A 229 37.02 -25.41 20.06
N ILE A 230 36.13 -24.42 20.00
CA ILE A 230 35.37 -24.09 18.79
C ILE A 230 36.16 -23.05 17.99
N SER A 231 36.70 -23.47 16.84
CA SER A 231 37.51 -22.60 15.97
C SER A 231 36.66 -21.73 15.04
N ASP A 232 35.46 -22.18 14.70
CA ASP A 232 34.54 -21.48 13.81
C ASP A 232 33.29 -21.03 14.55
N THR A 233 32.84 -19.81 14.26
CA THR A 233 31.63 -19.22 14.83
C THR A 233 30.72 -18.68 13.75
N ILE A 234 31.13 -18.70 12.49
CA ILE A 234 30.33 -18.15 11.41
C ILE A 234 29.27 -19.19 11.02
N LEU A 235 28.04 -18.75 10.83
CA LEU A 235 27.03 -19.58 10.18
C LEU A 235 27.17 -19.40 8.68
N ASP A 236 27.66 -20.40 7.97
CA ASP A 236 27.95 -20.27 6.54
C ASP A 236 26.77 -20.59 5.63
N ASN A 237 26.60 -19.74 4.62
CA ASN A 237 25.63 -19.91 3.54
C ASN A 237 24.21 -20.30 4.01
N PRO A 238 23.58 -19.52 4.92
CA PRO A 238 22.23 -19.82 5.36
C PRO A 238 21.26 -19.73 4.18
N LYS A 239 20.61 -20.86 3.87
CA LYS A 239 19.75 -21.03 2.70
C LYS A 239 18.27 -21.00 3.05
N TYR A 240 17.92 -21.59 4.20
CA TYR A 240 16.53 -21.77 4.59
C TYR A 240 16.27 -21.20 5.98
N LEU A 241 15.18 -20.44 6.10
CA LEU A 241 14.57 -20.11 7.39
C LEU A 241 13.23 -20.83 7.50
N PHE A 242 13.06 -21.56 8.59
CA PHE A 242 11.84 -22.26 8.96
C PHE A 242 11.22 -21.61 10.19
N ILE A 243 9.89 -21.52 10.21
CA ILE A 243 9.10 -21.05 11.35
C ILE A 243 8.08 -22.14 11.69
N GLY A 244 8.01 -22.52 12.98
CA GLY A 244 7.05 -23.47 13.53
C GLY A 244 7.38 -24.96 13.30
N ASN A 245 7.83 -25.32 12.11
CA ASN A 245 8.37 -26.66 11.83
C ASN A 245 9.36 -26.58 10.66
N ASN A 246 10.18 -27.62 10.46
CA ASN A 246 11.14 -27.73 9.37
C ASN A 246 10.71 -28.79 8.34
N ASP A 247 11.55 -29.04 7.34
CA ASP A 247 11.28 -30.04 6.28
C ASP A 247 11.34 -31.50 6.77
N THR A 248 11.37 -31.77 8.08
CA THR A 248 11.29 -33.14 8.58
C THR A 248 9.84 -33.62 8.61
N SER A 249 9.59 -34.88 8.29
CA SER A 249 8.26 -35.51 8.46
C SER A 249 7.86 -35.68 9.93
N ASN A 250 8.73 -35.32 10.87
CA ASN A 250 8.51 -35.51 12.29
C ASN A 250 7.73 -34.32 12.90
N THR A 251 6.41 -34.44 12.89
CA THR A 251 5.52 -33.45 13.50
C THR A 251 5.65 -33.38 15.03
N ALA A 252 6.27 -34.36 15.70
CA ALA A 252 6.45 -34.30 17.15
C ALA A 252 7.37 -33.14 17.59
N LYS A 253 8.20 -32.61 16.68
CA LYS A 253 9.04 -31.43 16.93
C LYS A 253 8.39 -30.11 16.50
N GLY A 254 7.24 -30.15 15.83
CA GLY A 254 6.57 -28.93 15.39
C GLY A 254 5.95 -28.16 16.55
N PHE A 255 5.95 -26.84 16.43
CA PHE A 255 5.36 -25.94 17.40
C PHE A 255 3.84 -25.88 17.27
N GLU A 256 3.17 -25.88 18.41
CA GLU A 256 1.73 -25.67 18.54
C GLU A 256 1.48 -24.47 19.44
N GLY A 257 0.76 -23.47 18.93
CA GLY A 257 0.54 -22.21 19.64
C GLY A 257 0.60 -21.01 18.69
N CYS A 258 0.88 -19.83 19.24
CA CYS A 258 1.02 -18.61 18.44
C CYS A 258 2.46 -18.08 18.50
N ILE A 259 3.03 -17.70 17.36
CA ILE A 259 4.33 -17.03 17.25
C ILE A 259 4.08 -15.59 16.78
N TYR A 260 4.69 -14.61 17.43
CA TYR A 260 4.50 -13.17 17.12
C TYR A 260 5.81 -12.38 17.26
N ARG A 261 5.79 -11.09 16.92
CA ARG A 261 6.93 -10.14 17.07
C ARG A 261 8.26 -10.61 16.47
N MET A 262 8.22 -11.43 15.41
CA MET A 262 9.44 -12.03 14.89
C MET A 262 10.33 -11.01 14.19
N GLN A 263 11.58 -10.95 14.63
CA GLN A 263 12.68 -10.20 14.06
C GLN A 263 13.94 -11.06 14.04
N ILE A 264 14.61 -11.07 12.88
CA ILE A 264 15.89 -11.73 12.67
C ILE A 264 16.81 -10.70 12.02
N ASP A 265 17.80 -10.22 12.77
CA ASP A 265 18.62 -9.06 12.46
C ASP A 265 17.74 -7.85 12.10
N ASN A 266 17.76 -7.45 10.82
CA ASN A 266 16.96 -6.35 10.28
C ASN A 266 15.76 -6.84 9.46
N LEU A 267 15.46 -8.14 9.50
CA LEU A 267 14.33 -8.76 8.82
C LEU A 267 13.16 -8.94 9.79
N TYR A 268 11.94 -8.79 9.27
CA TYR A 268 10.69 -9.05 9.99
C TYR A 268 9.90 -10.14 9.26
N PRO A 269 10.26 -11.43 9.45
CA PRO A 269 9.75 -12.53 8.63
C PRO A 269 8.22 -12.57 8.59
N LEU A 270 7.53 -12.62 9.73
CA LEU A 270 6.07 -12.71 9.76
C LEU A 270 5.39 -11.55 9.00
N LYS A 271 5.91 -10.32 9.08
CA LYS A 271 5.42 -9.20 8.27
C LYS A 271 5.61 -9.41 6.77
N ARG A 272 6.65 -10.11 6.33
CA ARG A 272 6.88 -10.46 4.92
C ARG A 272 6.01 -11.64 4.47
N ALA A 273 5.81 -12.64 5.32
CA ALA A 273 4.96 -13.80 5.00
C ALA A 273 3.50 -13.43 4.71
N PHE A 274 3.03 -12.33 5.31
CA PHE A 274 1.66 -11.84 5.17
C PHE A 274 1.58 -10.55 4.33
N GLN A 275 2.39 -10.46 3.28
CA GLN A 275 2.25 -9.45 2.23
C GLN A 275 1.31 -9.97 1.14
N ASP A 276 0.68 -9.06 0.40
CA ASP A 276 -0.15 -9.39 -0.76
C ASP A 276 0.42 -8.71 -2.01
N PRO A 277 0.90 -9.47 -3.02
CA PRO A 277 1.05 -10.92 -3.02
C PRO A 277 2.18 -11.40 -2.07
N ILE A 278 2.09 -12.66 -1.63
CA ILE A 278 3.17 -13.31 -0.87
C ILE A 278 4.38 -13.48 -1.82
N PRO A 279 5.59 -13.04 -1.42
CA PRO A 279 6.80 -13.24 -2.24
C PRO A 279 7.07 -14.72 -2.53
N ASP A 280 7.53 -15.03 -3.75
CA ASP A 280 7.72 -16.41 -4.23
C ASP A 280 8.73 -17.24 -3.41
N PHE A 281 9.67 -16.58 -2.76
CA PHE A 281 10.65 -17.24 -1.90
C PHE A 281 10.11 -17.60 -0.50
N ILE A 282 8.83 -17.36 -0.24
CA ILE A 282 8.15 -17.65 1.02
C ILE A 282 7.01 -18.65 0.77
N GLU A 283 7.14 -19.82 1.37
CA GLU A 283 6.24 -20.96 1.21
C GLU A 283 5.59 -21.32 2.55
N PRO A 284 4.39 -20.80 2.84
CA PRO A 284 3.59 -21.28 3.96
C PRO A 284 2.93 -22.62 3.61
N GLU A 285 3.10 -23.61 4.48
CA GLU A 285 2.53 -24.95 4.33
C GLU A 285 1.75 -25.35 5.59
N PRO A 286 0.43 -25.58 5.51
CA PRO A 286 -0.44 -25.45 4.33
C PRO A 286 -0.90 -23.99 4.08
N ARG A 287 -0.81 -23.55 2.82
CA ARG A 287 -1.04 -22.16 2.38
C ARG A 287 -2.43 -21.60 2.70
N ASP A 288 -3.45 -22.45 2.75
CA ASP A 288 -4.84 -22.06 3.01
C ASP A 288 -5.16 -21.89 4.50
N LYS A 289 -4.35 -22.47 5.40
CA LYS A 289 -4.58 -22.44 6.86
C LYS A 289 -3.72 -21.42 7.59
N ILE A 290 -2.54 -21.11 7.05
CA ILE A 290 -1.64 -20.13 7.66
C ILE A 290 -2.13 -18.71 7.29
N ARG A 291 -2.45 -17.94 8.33
CA ARG A 291 -2.97 -16.56 8.25
C ARG A 291 -2.32 -15.70 9.32
N GLU A 292 -2.20 -14.41 9.03
CA GLU A 292 -1.83 -13.41 10.03
C GLU A 292 -2.87 -13.42 11.15
N ASP A 293 -2.40 -13.42 12.39
CA ASP A 293 -3.23 -13.29 13.59
C ASP A 293 -2.55 -12.35 14.58
N MET A 294 -3.34 -11.75 15.46
CA MET A 294 -2.83 -10.92 16.55
C MET A 294 -2.56 -11.75 17.82
N CYS A 295 -2.60 -13.08 17.77
CA CYS A 295 -2.30 -13.97 18.92
C CYS A 295 -3.09 -13.62 20.20
N GLY A 296 -4.30 -13.07 20.07
CA GLY A 296 -5.13 -12.64 21.19
C GLY A 296 -4.79 -11.26 21.77
N PHE A 297 -3.87 -10.49 21.16
CA PHE A 297 -3.64 -9.10 21.50
C PHE A 297 -4.72 -8.20 20.88
N GLU A 298 -5.18 -7.21 21.64
CA GLU A 298 -6.11 -6.18 21.15
C GLU A 298 -5.33 -4.98 20.62
N GLU A 299 -5.77 -4.39 19.50
CA GLU A 299 -5.15 -3.18 18.96
C GLU A 299 -5.64 -1.93 19.72
N ILE A 300 -4.71 -1.10 20.20
CA ILE A 300 -5.05 0.24 20.68
C ILE A 300 -5.39 1.11 19.46
N THR A 301 -6.68 1.42 19.32
CA THR A 301 -7.15 2.37 18.32
C THR A 301 -7.05 3.79 18.86
N ARG A 302 -6.58 4.73 18.04
CA ARG A 302 -6.65 6.15 18.35
C ARG A 302 -8.11 6.59 18.37
N GLU A 303 -8.50 7.41 19.34
CA GLU A 303 -9.76 8.15 19.23
C GLU A 303 -9.73 9.00 17.96
N ALA A 304 -10.83 8.98 17.20
CA ALA A 304 -10.93 9.79 16.00
C ALA A 304 -10.76 11.26 16.38
N ASP A 305 -9.90 11.97 15.63
CA ASP A 305 -9.84 13.43 15.76
C ASP A 305 -11.26 13.97 15.53
N PRO A 306 -11.76 14.86 16.41
CA PRO A 306 -13.07 15.45 16.19
C PRO A 306 -13.08 16.09 14.80
N PRO A 307 -14.11 15.85 13.98
CA PRO A 307 -14.14 16.39 12.63
C PRO A 307 -14.06 17.91 12.73
N GLU A 308 -12.99 18.45 12.16
CA GLU A 308 -12.78 19.89 12.12
C GLU A 308 -13.73 20.50 11.08
N ALA A 309 -15.00 20.66 11.44
CA ALA A 309 -16.00 21.27 10.59
C ALA A 309 -15.88 22.79 10.69
N LYS A 310 -15.84 23.48 9.54
CA LYS A 310 -16.07 24.91 9.47
C LYS A 310 -17.37 25.19 10.24
N PRO A 311 -17.39 26.09 11.24
CA PRO A 311 -18.62 26.49 11.90
C PRO A 311 -19.62 26.87 10.81
N TYR A 312 -20.86 26.35 10.91
CA TYR A 312 -21.93 26.86 10.07
C TYR A 312 -21.96 28.37 10.27
N GLY A 313 -21.63 29.12 9.22
CA GLY A 313 -21.75 30.57 9.24
C GLY A 313 -23.19 30.94 9.62
N PRO A 314 -23.44 32.17 10.11
CA PRO A 314 -24.81 32.62 10.29
C PRO A 314 -25.53 32.35 8.98
N THR A 315 -26.59 31.53 9.05
CA THR A 315 -27.46 31.28 7.92
C THR A 315 -27.81 32.65 7.38
N TYR A 316 -27.46 32.94 6.13
CA TYR A 316 -27.94 34.15 5.46
C TYR A 316 -29.46 33.97 5.27
N VAL A 317 -30.23 34.11 6.36
CA VAL A 317 -31.67 34.27 6.34
C VAL A 317 -31.89 35.67 5.85
N ASN A 318 -31.91 35.79 4.52
CA ASN A 318 -32.46 36.86 3.68
C ASN A 318 -31.69 36.92 2.36
N ILE A 319 -31.55 35.79 1.68
CA ILE A 319 -31.49 35.86 0.22
C ILE A 319 -32.93 36.13 -0.22
N THR A 320 -33.30 37.41 -0.30
CA THR A 320 -34.38 37.79 -1.22
C THR A 320 -33.85 37.48 -2.61
N LEU A 321 -34.14 36.27 -3.08
CA LEU A 321 -33.99 35.94 -4.48
C LEU A 321 -34.74 37.02 -5.27
N PRO A 322 -34.10 37.73 -6.22
CA PRO A 322 -34.85 38.59 -7.11
C PRO A 322 -35.98 37.74 -7.73
N PRO A 323 -37.20 38.29 -7.85
CA PRO A 323 -38.29 37.54 -8.47
C PRO A 323 -37.80 37.03 -9.83
N PRO A 324 -38.08 35.75 -10.16
CA PRO A 324 -37.65 35.21 -11.44
C PRO A 324 -38.11 36.17 -12.55
N PRO A 325 -37.26 36.46 -13.54
CA PRO A 325 -37.63 37.38 -14.61
C PRO A 325 -38.96 36.94 -15.20
N ALA A 326 -39.94 37.85 -15.15
CA ALA A 326 -41.26 37.63 -15.69
C ALA A 326 -41.21 37.70 -17.21
N ASP A 327 -40.54 36.73 -17.84
CA ASP A 327 -40.73 36.46 -19.25
C ASP A 327 -40.35 35.03 -19.64
N ARG A 328 -41.26 34.08 -19.36
CA ARG A 328 -41.21 32.68 -19.83
C ARG A 328 -41.46 32.53 -21.34
N THR A 329 -41.42 33.62 -22.12
CA THR A 329 -41.64 33.57 -23.57
C THR A 329 -40.34 33.35 -24.36
N GLN A 330 -39.17 33.79 -23.86
CA GLN A 330 -37.90 33.67 -24.59
C GLN A 330 -37.31 32.25 -24.60
N GLU A 331 -37.33 31.51 -23.48
CA GLU A 331 -36.82 30.13 -23.44
C GLU A 331 -37.67 29.19 -24.32
N ASN A 332 -38.99 29.38 -24.35
CA ASN A 332 -39.88 28.60 -25.21
C ASN A 332 -39.65 28.90 -26.71
N GLN A 333 -39.31 30.13 -27.08
CA GLN A 333 -38.99 30.47 -28.48
C GLN A 333 -37.70 29.79 -28.97
N ILE A 334 -36.67 29.70 -28.13
CA ILE A 334 -35.41 29.04 -28.50
C ILE A 334 -35.63 27.53 -28.64
N ILE A 335 -36.36 26.89 -27.71
CA ILE A 335 -36.62 25.45 -27.75
C ILE A 335 -37.47 25.09 -28.98
N ILE A 336 -38.49 25.89 -29.31
CA ILE A 336 -39.32 25.68 -30.50
C ILE A 336 -38.48 25.89 -31.78
N GLY A 337 -37.61 26.90 -31.82
CA GLY A 337 -36.73 27.16 -32.95
C GLY A 337 -35.77 25.99 -33.24
N VAL A 338 -35.12 25.47 -32.19
CA VAL A 338 -34.19 24.33 -32.32
C VAL A 338 -34.91 23.05 -32.71
N THR A 339 -36.10 22.78 -32.13
CA THR A 339 -36.85 21.56 -32.46
C THR A 339 -37.39 21.59 -33.90
N VAL A 340 -37.91 22.73 -34.36
CA VAL A 340 -38.39 22.88 -35.75
C VAL A 340 -37.24 22.81 -36.75
N ALA A 341 -36.10 23.47 -36.47
CA ALA A 341 -34.93 23.41 -37.33
C ALA A 341 -34.35 21.99 -37.43
N GLY A 342 -34.29 21.26 -36.31
CA GLY A 342 -33.86 19.87 -36.27
C GLY A 342 -34.78 18.95 -37.07
N ALA A 343 -36.10 19.09 -36.91
CA ALA A 343 -37.08 18.31 -37.67
C ALA A 343 -36.99 18.58 -39.18
N PHE A 344 -36.77 19.84 -39.59
CA PHE A 344 -36.59 20.21 -40.99
C PHE A 344 -35.32 19.60 -41.60
N LEU A 345 -34.21 19.59 -40.86
CA LEU A 345 -32.96 18.94 -41.29
C LEU A 345 -33.15 17.43 -41.49
N ILE A 346 -33.84 16.76 -40.57
CA ILE A 346 -34.15 15.33 -40.69
C ILE A 346 -35.02 15.07 -41.93
N PHE A 347 -36.03 15.91 -42.18
CA PHE A 347 -36.87 15.80 -43.37
C PHE A 347 -36.08 15.97 -44.67
N LEU A 348 -35.16 16.93 -44.73
CA LEU A 348 -34.26 17.09 -45.88
C LEU A 348 -33.36 15.88 -46.10
N ILE A 349 -32.82 15.28 -45.02
CA ILE A 349 -32.01 14.06 -45.12
C ILE A 349 -32.86 12.90 -45.65
N ILE A 350 -34.09 12.74 -45.18
CA ILE A 350 -35.01 11.70 -45.67
C ILE A 350 -35.34 11.92 -47.16
N LEU A 351 -35.61 13.16 -47.58
CA LEU A 351 -35.81 13.49 -49.00
C LEU A 351 -34.58 13.18 -49.85
N LEU A 352 -33.38 13.46 -49.33
CA LEU A 352 -32.13 13.19 -50.02
C LEU A 352 -31.89 11.69 -50.15
N LEU A 353 -32.13 10.91 -49.08
CA LEU A 353 -32.08 9.45 -49.10
C LEU A 353 -33.13 8.85 -50.04
N PHE A 354 -34.34 9.40 -50.06
CA PHE A 354 -35.39 9.02 -51.01
C PHE A 354 -34.93 9.30 -52.44
N PHE A 355 -34.37 10.48 -52.71
CA PHE A 355 -33.83 10.81 -54.03
C PHE A 355 -32.69 9.87 -54.45
N ILE A 356 -31.78 9.52 -53.53
CA ILE A 356 -30.70 8.55 -53.78
C ILE A 356 -31.29 7.16 -54.07
N TYR A 357 -32.26 6.71 -53.27
CA TYR A 357 -32.92 5.41 -53.44
C TYR A 357 -33.62 5.29 -54.79
N PHE A 358 -34.32 6.35 -55.22
CA PHE A 358 -34.97 6.38 -56.53
C PHE A 358 -33.97 6.59 -57.68
N ARG A 359 -32.82 7.24 -57.45
CA ARG A 359 -31.72 7.29 -58.43
C ARG A 359 -31.05 5.93 -58.65
N GLN A 360 -31.07 5.04 -57.64
CA GLN A 360 -30.41 3.73 -57.69
C GLN A 360 -31.26 2.62 -58.32
N LYS A 361 -32.54 2.84 -58.66
CA LYS A 361 -33.35 1.90 -59.44
C LYS A 361 -33.44 2.32 -60.91
N GLY A 362 -32.32 2.13 -61.60
CA GLY A 362 -32.24 2.16 -63.06
C GLY A 362 -31.02 1.37 -63.49
N ASP A 363 -31.00 0.06 -63.22
CA ASP A 363 -30.15 -0.95 -63.84
C ASP A 363 -30.57 -2.33 -63.30
N TYR A 364 -31.19 -3.16 -64.14
CA TYR A 364 -31.44 -4.58 -63.83
C TYR A 364 -30.49 -5.44 -64.65
N GLU A 365 -29.71 -6.28 -63.96
CA GLU A 365 -28.85 -7.29 -64.58
C GLU A 365 -29.70 -8.44 -65.13
N THR A 366 -29.72 -8.62 -66.45
CA THR A 366 -30.28 -9.82 -67.07
C THR A 366 -29.27 -10.97 -66.93
N ARG A 367 -29.60 -11.97 -66.10
CA ARG A 367 -28.85 -13.23 -66.03
C ARG A 367 -29.29 -14.19 -67.14
N GLU A 368 -28.94 -13.87 -68.38
CA GLU A 368 -29.00 -14.86 -69.47
C GLU A 368 -27.70 -15.68 -69.49
N ALA A 369 -27.82 -16.98 -69.23
CA ALA A 369 -26.74 -17.94 -69.38
C ALA A 369 -26.43 -18.16 -70.86
N LYS A 370 -25.38 -17.52 -71.38
CA LYS A 370 -24.82 -17.81 -72.71
C LYS A 370 -23.57 -18.65 -72.58
N GLY A 371 -23.72 -19.96 -72.67
CA GLY A 371 -22.61 -20.91 -72.61
C GLY A 371 -22.95 -22.34 -72.99
N GLN A 372 -24.09 -22.57 -73.66
CA GLN A 372 -24.57 -23.91 -74.04
C GLN A 372 -24.85 -24.00 -75.54
N GLN A 373 -23.95 -23.49 -76.37
CA GLN A 373 -24.08 -23.67 -77.84
C GLN A 373 -22.84 -24.23 -78.53
N ASN A 374 -21.69 -24.42 -77.85
CA ASN A 374 -20.46 -24.93 -78.48
C ASN A 374 -19.74 -26.02 -77.66
N ALA A 375 -20.45 -26.88 -76.91
CA ALA A 375 -19.86 -28.00 -76.18
C ALA A 375 -20.42 -29.34 -76.70
N ASP A 376 -19.56 -30.16 -77.32
CA ASP A 376 -19.97 -31.39 -77.99
C ASP A 376 -20.20 -32.58 -77.03
N ASN A 377 -19.90 -32.45 -75.73
CA ASN A 377 -20.33 -33.40 -74.70
C ASN A 377 -20.43 -32.76 -73.29
N PRO A 378 -21.08 -33.44 -72.33
CA PRO A 378 -21.34 -32.92 -70.98
C PRO A 378 -20.08 -32.72 -70.12
N ASP A 379 -19.02 -33.48 -70.35
CA ASP A 379 -17.79 -33.42 -69.55
C ASP A 379 -16.89 -32.24 -69.97
N ALA A 380 -17.01 -31.76 -71.21
CA ALA A 380 -16.30 -30.60 -71.72
C ALA A 380 -16.84 -29.26 -71.20
N ALA A 381 -18.12 -29.19 -70.81
CA ALA A 381 -18.75 -27.97 -70.30
C ALA A 381 -18.25 -27.55 -68.90
N ILE A 382 -17.66 -28.48 -68.15
CA ILE A 382 -17.19 -28.26 -66.77
C ILE A 382 -15.79 -27.63 -66.73
N VAL A 383 -14.98 -27.80 -67.79
CA VAL A 383 -13.59 -27.30 -67.87
C VAL A 383 -13.51 -25.85 -68.37
N ILE A 384 -14.50 -25.37 -69.12
CA ILE A 384 -14.48 -24.04 -69.77
C ILE A 384 -14.75 -22.88 -68.78
N ASN A 385 -15.25 -23.15 -67.57
CA ASN A 385 -15.68 -22.10 -66.65
C ASN A 385 -14.58 -21.59 -65.68
N GLN A 386 -13.31 -21.84 -65.97
CA GLN A 386 -12.20 -21.26 -65.21
C GLN A 386 -11.11 -20.73 -66.15
N THR A 387 -11.23 -19.47 -66.56
CA THR A 387 -10.18 -18.44 -66.46
C THR A 387 -10.63 -17.14 -67.13
N GLY A 388 -10.61 -16.06 -66.35
CA GLY A 388 -10.07 -14.75 -66.74
C GLY A 388 -10.60 -13.99 -67.97
N VAL A 389 -11.15 -12.80 -67.65
CA VAL A 389 -11.03 -11.51 -68.38
C VAL A 389 -11.81 -11.45 -69.73
N THR A 390 -12.51 -10.41 -70.16
CA THR A 390 -12.25 -8.95 -70.15
C THR A 390 -13.56 -8.16 -70.35
N GLU A 391 -13.54 -6.94 -69.80
CA GLU A 391 -14.30 -5.73 -70.17
C GLU A 391 -15.62 -5.89 -70.95
N LEU A 392 -16.74 -5.56 -70.30
CA LEU A 392 -18.00 -5.25 -70.98
C LEU A 392 -18.32 -3.76 -70.80
N SER A 393 -18.33 -3.03 -71.93
CA SER A 393 -18.72 -1.63 -71.99
C SER A 393 -20.22 -1.47 -71.69
N LYS A 394 -20.59 -0.62 -70.73
CA LYS A 394 -21.98 -0.19 -70.57
C LYS A 394 -22.34 0.81 -71.68
N ARG A 395 -23.30 0.46 -72.54
CA ARG A 395 -24.02 1.43 -73.38
C ARG A 395 -25.23 1.94 -72.60
N GLN A 396 -25.47 3.24 -72.68
CA GLN A 396 -26.68 3.88 -72.17
C GLN A 396 -27.57 4.28 -73.34
N GLU A 397 -28.86 3.97 -73.24
CA GLU A 397 -29.90 4.51 -74.12
C GLU A 397 -30.84 5.37 -73.26
N TRP A 398 -31.20 6.54 -73.80
CA TRP A 398 -32.08 7.50 -73.16
C TRP A 398 -33.50 7.31 -73.69
N PHE A 399 -34.50 7.37 -72.80
CA PHE A 399 -35.89 7.61 -73.19
C PHE A 399 -36.35 8.97 -72.63
N MET A 400 -37.08 9.69 -73.47
CA MET A 400 -37.62 11.05 -73.25
C MET A 400 -38.63 11.12 -72.12
#